data_AF-A0A845YED2-F1
#
_entry.id   AF-A0A845YED2-F1
#
_cell.length_a   1.000
_cell.length_b   1.000
_cell.length_c   1.000
_cell.angle_alpha   90.00
_cell.angle_beta   90.00
_cell.angle_gamma   90.00
#
_symmetry.space_group_name_H-M   'P 1'
#
loop_
_entity.id
_entity.type
_entity.pdbx_description
1 polymer ?
#
loop_
_entity_poly.entity_id
_entity_poly.type
_entity_poly.pdbx_seq_one_letter_code
_entity_poly.pdbx_strand_id
1 'polypeptide(L)'
;DPIANYQTIQQELQAYGRGLMERPQILALNKVDAVDAATVDELTTKLNQLTQVSVFSISAVAKIGLDSLLQKIWLSLDQLLVVN
;
A
#
# COMPACT_ATOMS: atom_id res chain seq x y z
N ASP A 1 -15.21 -3.95 0.36
CA ASP A 1 -14.35 -4.88 -0.40
C ASP A 1 -13.01 -4.18 -0.66
N PRO A 2 -11.90 -4.62 -0.05
CA PRO A 2 -10.59 -3.98 -0.22
C PRO A 2 -10.09 -3.95 -1.66
N ILE A 3 -10.44 -4.97 -2.47
CA ILE A 3 -9.94 -5.08 -3.85
C ILE A 3 -10.67 -4.08 -4.76
N ALA A 4 -12.00 -4.02 -4.67
CA ALA A 4 -12.78 -3.04 -5.42
C ALA A 4 -12.41 -1.59 -5.04
N ASN A 5 -12.17 -1.34 -3.75
CA ASN A 5 -11.72 -0.03 -3.28
C ASN A 5 -10.36 0.36 -3.86
N TYR A 6 -9.40 -0.57 -3.90
CA TYR A 6 -8.09 -0.33 -4.52
C TYR A 6 -8.24 0.05 -5.99
N GLN A 7 -9.00 -0.73 -6.77
CA GLN A 7 -9.21 -0.48 -8.19
C GLN A 7 -9.89 0.87 -8.45
N THR A 8 -10.87 1.24 -7.63
CA THR A 8 -11.54 2.54 -7.70
C THR A 8 -10.55 3.68 -7.51
N ILE A 9 -9.72 3.62 -6.46
CA ILE A 9 -8.69 4.64 -6.20
C ILE A 9 -7.69 4.73 -7.36
N GLN A 10 -7.26 3.61 -7.95
CA GLN A 10 -6.35 3.64 -9.10
C GLN A 10 -6.98 4.35 -10.32
N GLN A 11 -8.26 4.12 -10.58
CA GLN A 11 -9.00 4.81 -11.64
C GLN A 11 -9.14 6.31 -11.35
N GLU A 12 -9.43 6.69 -10.11
CA GLU A 12 -9.52 8.09 -9.68
C GLU A 12 -8.17 8.81 -9.82
N LEU A 13 -7.07 8.19 -9.39
CA LEU A 13 -5.73 8.74 -9.53
C LEU A 13 -5.34 8.91 -11.01
N GLN A 14 -5.70 7.95 -11.87
CA GLN A 14 -5.50 8.06 -13.32
C GLN A 14 -6.33 9.20 -13.93
N ALA A 15 -7.58 9.35 -13.51
CA ALA A 15 -8.48 10.40 -14.00
C ALA A 15 -8.09 11.80 -13.52
N TYR A 16 -7.54 11.92 -12.31
CA TYR A 16 -7.08 13.20 -11.74
C TYR A 16 -5.96 13.85 -12.58
N GLY A 17 -5.09 13.04 -13.18
CA GLY A 17 -3.96 13.49 -13.98
C GLY A 17 -2.88 14.20 -13.15
N ARG A 18 -2.05 15.04 -13.80
CA ARG A 18 -0.98 15.84 -13.16
C ARG A 18 0.21 15.06 -12.59
N GLY A 19 0.55 13.90 -13.15
CA GLY A 19 1.75 13.19 -12.73
C GLY A 19 1.61 12.44 -11.39
N LEU A 20 0.39 12.34 -10.84
CA LEU A 20 0.18 11.75 -9.50
C LEU A 20 0.31 10.23 -9.51
N MET A 21 -0.09 9.57 -10.61
CA MET A 21 0.04 8.13 -10.79
C MET A 21 1.51 7.68 -10.92
N GLU A 22 2.35 8.57 -11.44
CA GLU A 22 3.77 8.36 -11.68
C GLU A 22 4.62 8.52 -10.41
N ARG A 23 4.05 9.07 -9.34
CA ARG A 23 4.73 9.14 -8.05
C ARG A 23 4.90 7.75 -7.46
N PRO A 24 6.03 7.46 -6.79
CA PRO A 24 6.17 6.21 -6.05
C PRO A 24 5.02 6.01 -5.07
N GLN A 25 4.46 4.80 -5.06
CA GLN A 25 3.35 4.42 -4.18
C GLN A 25 3.77 3.29 -3.24
N ILE A 26 3.17 3.28 -2.05
CA ILE A 26 3.25 2.19 -1.07
C ILE A 26 1.82 1.87 -0.67
N LEU A 27 1.43 0.59 -0.75
CA LEU A 27 0.10 0.15 -0.40
C LEU A 27 0.09 -0.46 1.01
N ALA A 28 -0.81 0.00 1.87
CA ALA A 28 -0.97 -0.53 3.23
C ALA A 28 -2.38 -1.12 3.42
N LEU A 29 -2.47 -2.44 3.53
CA LEU A 29 -3.67 -3.14 3.97
C LEU A 29 -3.79 -3.00 5.49
N ASN A 30 -4.62 -2.05 5.92
CA ASN A 30 -4.79 -1.71 7.34
C ASN A 30 -5.88 -2.52 8.03
N LYS A 31 -5.84 -2.53 9.38
CA LYS A 31 -6.78 -3.21 10.28
C LYS A 31 -6.72 -4.74 10.23
N VAL A 32 -5.54 -5.30 9.99
CA VAL A 32 -5.36 -6.77 9.96
C VAL A 32 -5.62 -7.45 11.30
N ASP A 33 -5.66 -6.69 12.40
CA ASP A 33 -6.07 -7.16 13.72
C ASP A 33 -7.57 -7.48 13.84
N ALA A 34 -8.39 -6.96 12.92
CA ALA A 34 -9.84 -7.11 12.96
C ALA A 34 -10.35 -8.31 12.13
N VAL A 35 -9.45 -9.08 11.51
CA VAL A 35 -9.77 -10.20 10.62
C VAL A 35 -8.81 -11.37 10.88
N ASP A 36 -9.16 -12.57 10.44
CA ASP A 36 -8.31 -13.74 10.59
C ASP A 36 -7.12 -13.73 9.60
N ALA A 37 -6.09 -14.50 9.92
CA ALA A 37 -4.86 -14.56 9.13
C ALA A 37 -5.07 -15.05 7.68
N ALA A 38 -5.98 -16.01 7.47
CA ALA A 38 -6.23 -16.54 6.13
C ALA A 38 -6.86 -15.46 5.22
N THR A 39 -7.77 -14.65 5.77
CA THR A 39 -8.34 -13.49 5.08
C THR A 39 -7.26 -12.45 4.74
N VAL A 40 -6.33 -12.17 5.67
CA VAL A 40 -5.21 -11.24 5.42
C VAL A 40 -4.32 -11.76 4.29
N ASP A 41 -3.96 -13.04 4.32
CA ASP A 41 -3.10 -13.67 3.31
C ASP A 41 -3.75 -13.69 1.92
N GLU A 42 -5.05 -13.97 1.86
CA GLU A 42 -5.81 -13.94 0.61
C GLU A 42 -5.85 -12.53 0.01
N LEU A 43 -6.21 -11.52 0.81
CA LEU A 43 -6.26 -10.13 0.37
C LEU A 43 -4.88 -9.63 -0.05
N THR A 44 -3.85 -9.94 0.71
CA THR A 44 -2.46 -9.57 0.40
C THR A 44 -2.02 -10.20 -0.91
N THR A 45 -2.33 -11.47 -1.13
CA THR A 45 -2.03 -12.18 -2.39
C THR A 45 -2.75 -11.52 -3.57
N LYS A 46 -4.04 -11.26 -3.45
CA LYS A 46 -4.83 -10.58 -4.50
C LYS A 46 -4.29 -9.20 -4.83
N LEU A 47 -3.92 -8.40 -3.82
CA LEU A 47 -3.33 -7.08 -4.04
C LEU A 47 -1.99 -7.18 -4.76
N ASN A 48 -1.10 -8.08 -4.35
CA ASN A 48 0.19 -8.30 -5.02
C ASN A 48 0.05 -8.79 -6.47
N GLN A 49 -1.05 -9.46 -6.82
CA GLN A 49 -1.33 -9.83 -8.22
C GLN A 49 -1.78 -8.64 -9.07
N LEU A 50 -2.39 -7.63 -8.45
CA LEU A 50 -2.93 -6.46 -9.13
C LEU A 50 -1.90 -5.33 -9.28
N THR A 51 -0.80 -5.36 -8.53
CA THR A 51 0.17 -4.27 -8.50
C THR A 51 1.59 -4.74 -8.24
N GLN A 52 2.55 -3.98 -8.75
CA GLN A 52 3.97 -4.18 -8.47
C GLN A 52 4.47 -3.31 -7.29
N VAL A 53 3.59 -2.50 -6.70
CA VAL A 53 3.97 -1.67 -5.54
C VAL A 53 4.06 -2.52 -4.28
N SER A 54 4.89 -2.09 -3.32
CA SER A 54 5.05 -2.80 -2.06
C SER A 54 3.73 -2.80 -1.26
N VAL A 55 3.21 -3.98 -0.95
CA VAL A 55 2.02 -4.19 -0.12
C VAL A 55 2.42 -4.54 1.31
N PHE A 56 1.93 -3.77 2.28
CA PHE A 56 2.18 -3.97 3.70
C PHE A 56 0.88 -4.30 4.44
N SER A 57 0.91 -5.39 5.20
CA SER A 57 -0.17 -5.74 6.13
C SER A 57 0.10 -5.11 7.48
N ILE A 58 -0.76 -4.18 7.91
CA ILE A 58 -0.56 -3.40 9.14
C ILE A 58 -1.81 -3.34 10.01
N SER A 59 -1.60 -3.03 11.29
CA SER A 59 -2.64 -2.45 12.14
C SER A 59 -2.12 -1.17 12.78
N ALA A 60 -2.72 -0.05 12.41
CA ALA A 60 -2.43 1.22 13.07
C ALA A 60 -2.81 1.22 14.56
N VAL A 61 -3.90 0.54 14.92
CA VAL A 61 -4.40 0.48 16.30
C VAL A 61 -3.55 -0.45 17.16
N ALA A 62 -3.28 -1.66 16.68
CA ALA A 62 -2.46 -2.63 17.38
C ALA A 62 -0.94 -2.42 17.19
N LYS A 63 -0.54 -1.39 16.42
CA LYS A 63 0.85 -1.07 16.05
C LYS A 63 1.59 -2.23 15.38
N ILE A 64 0.89 -3.04 14.60
CA ILE A 64 1.46 -4.16 13.86
C ILE A 64 1.99 -3.66 12.51
N GLY A 65 3.22 -4.05 12.16
CA GLY A 65 3.82 -3.79 10.84
C GLY A 65 4.21 -2.33 10.56
N LEU A 66 4.04 -1.43 11.54
CA LEU A 66 4.31 0.00 11.36
C LEU A 66 5.80 0.29 11.18
N ASP A 67 6.68 -0.39 11.91
CA ASP A 67 8.12 -0.17 11.81
C ASP A 67 8.65 -0.47 10.41
N SER A 68 8.24 -1.61 9.83
CA SER A 68 8.60 -1.98 8.45
C SER A 68 8.03 -1.01 7.42
N LEU A 69 6.79 -0.55 7.62
CA LEU A 69 6.17 0.45 6.74
C LEU A 69 6.93 1.78 6.78
N LEU A 70 7.23 2.29 7.98
CA LEU A 70 7.97 3.54 8.17
C LEU A 70 9.38 3.46 7.59
N GLN A 71 10.07 2.32 7.78
CA GLN A 71 11.38 2.09 7.18
C GLN A 71 11.31 2.15 5.64
N LYS A 72 10.30 1.53 5.02
CA LYS A 72 10.12 1.60 3.57
C LYS A 72 9.84 3.02 3.09
N ILE A 73 9.02 3.77 3.81
CA ILE A 73 8.73 5.18 3.50
C ILE A 73 10.04 5.99 3.55
N TRP A 74 10.82 5.85 4.62
CA TRP A 74 12.10 6.54 4.78
C TRP A 74 13.06 6.24 3.62
N LEU A 75 13.24 4.96 3.28
CA LEU A 75 14.08 4.54 2.15
C LEU A 75 13.58 5.10 0.81
N SER A 76 12.26 5.16 0.62
CA SER A 76 11.67 5.67 -0.63
C SER A 76 11.87 7.18 -0.76
N LEU A 77 11.80 7.92 0.36
CA LEU A 77 12.10 9.35 0.38
C LEU A 77 13.58 9.64 0.13
N ASP A 78 14.47 8.87 0.76
CA ASP A 78 15.92 8.99 0.55
C ASP A 78 16.29 8.77 -0.92
N GLN A 79 15.74 7.74 -1.56
CA GLN A 79 15.94 7.48 -2.99
C GLN A 79 15.45 8.62 -3.88
N LEU A 80 14.34 9.28 -3.53
CA LEU A 80 13.83 10.42 -4.31
C LEU A 80 14.71 11.67 -4.20
N LEU A 81 15.42 11.84 -3.08
CA LEU A 81 16.34 12.97 -2.88
C LEU A 81 17.64 12.81 -3.67
N VAL A 82 18.05 11.57 -3.96
CA VAL A 82 19.28 11.26 -4.72
C VAL A 82 19.08 11.41 -6.24
N VAL A 83 17.82 11.38 -6.72
CA VAL A 83 17.49 11.39 -8.16
C VAL A 83 17.22 12.81 -8.71
N ASN A 84 17.38 13.85 -7.87
CA ASN A 84 17.29 15.26 -8.28
C ASN A 84 18.65 15.96 -8.31
#